data_AF-A0A820YK82-F1
#
_entry.id   AF-A0A820YK82-F1
#
_cell.length_a   1.000
_cell.length_b   1.000
_cell.length_c   1.000
_cell.angle_alpha   90.00
_cell.angle_beta   90.00
_cell.angle_gamma   90.00
#
_symmetry.space_group_name_H-M   'P 1'
#
loop_
_entity.id
_entity.type
_entity.pdbx_description
1 polymer ?
#
loop_
_entity_poly.entity_id
_entity_poly.type
_entity_poly.pdbx_seq_one_letter_code
_entity_poly.pdbx_strand_id
1 'polypeptide(L)'
;MTIALTTVLTVLLVIAHPDDETIFSSFVHAITHKLNASVDLVCVTNGEGGYRHVEPSESLYDNVRLSNETIGRKHLLRIRQQELFGSGRILGTRKYFFYDQIDLEYNREVNTVFEKQRDKEWVIEQFQRTIKNGNGADGYDLMVIIIPSTNSHGHHTTSGLLALEAIDRLQRMKSVNISIPTVIGESEFILTKSPTYAENGLNSPPE
;
A
#
# COMPACT_ATOMS: atom_id res chain seq x y z
N MET A 1 25.11 -31.64 5.83
CA MET A 1 24.30 -30.86 6.80
C MET A 1 23.91 -29.56 6.09
N THR A 2 22.74 -29.53 5.47
CA THR A 2 22.30 -28.38 4.68
C THR A 2 21.67 -27.39 5.65
N ILE A 3 22.32 -26.25 5.86
CA ILE A 3 21.70 -25.13 6.59
C ILE A 3 20.60 -24.61 5.67
N ALA A 4 19.35 -24.95 5.97
CA ALA A 4 18.22 -24.28 5.36
C ALA A 4 18.29 -22.82 5.80
N LEU A 5 18.42 -21.90 4.85
CA LEU A 5 18.16 -20.47 5.10
C LEU A 5 16.68 -20.35 5.46
N THR A 6 16.38 -20.26 6.76
CA THR A 6 15.02 -20.39 7.32
C THR A 6 14.21 -19.10 7.31
N THR A 7 14.71 -18.00 6.76
CA THR A 7 13.97 -16.73 6.78
C THR A 7 13.41 -16.43 5.40
N VAL A 8 12.12 -16.68 5.25
CA VAL A 8 11.33 -16.15 4.12
C VAL A 8 11.23 -14.63 4.29
N LEU A 9 11.64 -13.86 3.28
CA LEU A 9 11.45 -12.41 3.26
C LEU A 9 9.97 -12.08 3.51
N THR A 10 9.70 -11.25 4.50
CA THR A 10 8.33 -10.85 4.86
C THR A 10 8.11 -9.37 4.65
N VAL A 11 7.03 -9.05 3.93
CA VAL A 11 6.80 -7.69 3.41
C VAL A 11 5.39 -7.24 3.77
N LEU A 12 5.27 -6.02 4.29
CA LEU A 12 4.02 -5.31 4.47
C LEU A 12 3.86 -4.25 3.39
N LEU A 13 2.94 -4.44 2.45
CA LEU A 13 2.57 -3.44 1.46
C LEU A 13 1.51 -2.51 2.06
N VAL A 14 1.70 -1.19 1.95
CA VAL A 14 0.74 -0.18 2.43
C VAL A 14 0.21 0.60 1.24
N ILE A 15 -1.11 0.53 1.06
CA ILE A 15 -1.82 1.24 0.00
C ILE A 15 -2.95 2.10 0.58
N ALA A 16 -3.34 3.15 -0.15
CA ALA A 16 -4.45 3.99 0.27
C ALA A 16 -5.79 3.43 -0.22
N HIS A 17 -5.87 3.03 -1.49
CA HIS A 17 -7.08 2.56 -2.15
C HIS A 17 -6.90 1.15 -2.74
N PRO A 18 -8.00 0.39 -2.92
CA PRO A 18 -7.94 -0.88 -3.63
C PRO A 18 -7.74 -0.64 -5.15
N ASP A 19 -6.54 -0.89 -5.66
CA ASP A 19 -6.00 -0.73 -7.03
C ASP A 19 -4.54 -0.24 -6.99
N ASP A 20 -4.18 0.53 -5.96
CA ASP A 20 -2.81 1.03 -5.72
C ASP A 20 -1.76 -0.09 -5.64
N GLU A 21 -2.13 -1.31 -5.27
CA GLU A 21 -1.20 -2.47 -5.26
C GLU A 21 -0.67 -2.80 -6.65
N THR A 22 -1.38 -2.38 -7.70
CA THR A 22 -0.96 -2.60 -9.09
C THR A 22 0.25 -1.75 -9.48
N ILE A 23 0.48 -0.62 -8.80
CA ILE A 23 1.69 0.21 -8.93
C ILE A 23 2.93 -0.67 -8.64
N PHE A 24 2.84 -1.48 -7.59
CA PHE A 24 3.92 -2.38 -7.16
C PHE A 24 3.89 -3.76 -7.83
N SER A 25 3.01 -3.99 -8.82
CA SER A 25 2.67 -5.33 -9.33
C SER A 25 3.87 -6.19 -9.72
N SER A 26 4.80 -5.61 -10.49
CA SER A 26 6.00 -6.32 -10.96
C SER A 26 6.92 -6.72 -9.80
N PHE A 27 7.09 -5.83 -8.83
CA PHE A 27 7.89 -6.08 -7.63
C PHE A 27 7.25 -7.18 -6.78
N VAL A 28 5.97 -7.00 -6.41
CA VAL A 28 5.23 -7.94 -5.56
C VAL A 28 5.19 -9.33 -6.20
N HIS A 29 4.81 -9.43 -7.47
CA HIS A 29 4.78 -10.71 -8.18
C HIS A 29 6.17 -11.37 -8.24
N ALA A 30 7.23 -10.60 -8.49
CA ALA A 30 8.59 -11.15 -8.53
C ALA A 30 9.02 -11.72 -7.17
N ILE A 31 8.80 -11.00 -6.07
CA ILE A 31 9.25 -11.46 -4.75
C ILE A 31 8.43 -12.65 -4.25
N THR A 32 7.11 -12.68 -4.51
CA THR A 32 6.25 -13.80 -4.07
C THR A 32 6.50 -15.06 -4.89
N HIS A 33 6.63 -14.95 -6.21
CA HIS A 33 6.69 -16.12 -7.10
C HIS A 33 8.12 -16.62 -7.36
N LYS A 34 9.13 -15.76 -7.31
CA LYS A 34 10.53 -16.14 -7.59
C LYS A 34 11.38 -16.29 -6.33
N LEU A 35 11.07 -15.53 -5.29
CA LEU A 35 11.86 -15.49 -4.05
C LEU A 35 11.11 -16.10 -2.84
N ASN A 36 9.90 -16.63 -3.06
CA ASN A 36 9.02 -17.19 -2.03
C ASN A 36 8.75 -16.22 -0.86
N ALA A 37 8.81 -14.90 -1.09
CA ALA A 37 8.52 -13.91 -0.08
C ALA A 37 7.05 -13.96 0.34
N SER A 38 6.77 -13.68 1.61
CA SER A 38 5.42 -13.55 2.15
C SER A 38 5.01 -12.09 2.17
N VAL A 39 4.02 -11.72 1.36
CA VAL A 39 3.51 -10.34 1.28
C VAL A 39 2.13 -10.26 1.93
N ASP A 40 1.99 -9.38 2.91
CA ASP A 40 0.68 -8.95 3.43
C ASP A 40 0.43 -7.49 3.03
N LEU A 41 -0.84 -7.08 3.05
CA LEU A 41 -1.27 -5.79 2.53
C LEU A 41 -2.16 -5.05 3.52
N VAL A 42 -1.89 -3.76 3.75
CA VAL A 42 -2.77 -2.81 4.44
C VAL A 42 -3.42 -1.90 3.40
N CYS A 43 -4.75 -1.83 3.41
CA CYS A 43 -5.53 -0.85 2.65
C CYS A 43 -6.18 0.13 3.63
N VAL A 44 -5.76 1.39 3.56
CA VAL A 44 -6.16 2.40 4.55
C VAL A 44 -7.62 2.81 4.38
N THR A 45 -8.05 3.08 3.14
CA THR A 45 -9.41 3.51 2.85
C THR A 45 -10.29 2.36 2.36
N ASN A 46 -11.60 2.58 2.39
CA ASN A 46 -12.59 1.64 1.90
C ASN A 46 -12.88 1.75 0.38
N GLY A 47 -12.23 2.68 -0.32
CA GLY A 47 -12.35 2.86 -1.78
C GLY A 47 -13.68 3.45 -2.26
N GLU A 48 -14.56 3.93 -1.37
CA GLU A 48 -15.91 4.37 -1.72
C GLU A 48 -15.96 5.67 -2.55
N GLY A 49 -14.86 6.41 -2.62
CA GLY A 49 -14.71 7.68 -3.37
C GLY A 49 -14.56 7.48 -4.88
N GLY A 50 -14.31 6.25 -5.33
CA GLY A 50 -14.10 5.89 -6.74
C GLY A 50 -15.32 6.02 -7.67
N TYR A 51 -16.48 6.44 -7.17
CA TYR A 51 -17.73 6.50 -7.96
C TYR A 51 -17.65 7.46 -9.15
N ARG A 52 -16.76 8.46 -9.15
CA ARG A 52 -16.71 9.48 -10.22
C ARG A 52 -16.27 8.96 -11.59
N HIS A 53 -15.58 7.82 -11.65
CA HIS A 53 -15.00 7.28 -12.89
C HIS A 53 -15.46 5.86 -13.22
N VAL A 54 -16.48 5.37 -12.51
CA VAL A 54 -16.96 3.99 -12.60
C VAL A 54 -18.02 3.79 -13.70
N GLU A 55 -18.55 4.86 -14.30
CA GLU A 55 -19.63 4.76 -15.31
C GLU A 55 -19.30 3.76 -16.45
N PRO A 56 -18.09 3.73 -17.04
CA PRO A 56 -17.75 2.76 -18.08
C PRO A 56 -17.75 1.30 -17.59
N SER A 57 -17.56 1.06 -16.29
CA SER A 57 -17.49 -0.27 -15.70
C SER A 57 -18.82 -0.76 -15.10
N GLU A 58 -19.87 0.07 -15.05
CA GLU A 58 -21.19 -0.34 -14.53
C GLU A 58 -21.75 -1.60 -15.21
N SER A 59 -21.47 -1.77 -16.50
CA SER A 59 -21.84 -2.98 -17.25
C SER A 59 -21.23 -4.28 -16.72
N LEU A 60 -20.11 -4.20 -15.99
CA LEU A 60 -19.47 -5.34 -15.32
C LEU A 60 -20.13 -5.69 -13.97
N TYR A 61 -20.94 -4.78 -13.42
CA TYR A 61 -21.58 -4.93 -12.11
C TYR A 61 -23.11 -4.82 -12.23
N ASP A 62 -23.68 -5.61 -13.14
CA ASP A 62 -25.12 -5.74 -13.36
C ASP A 62 -25.83 -4.41 -13.68
N ASN A 63 -25.12 -3.44 -14.27
CA ASN A 63 -25.61 -2.09 -14.58
C ASN A 63 -26.14 -1.35 -13.34
N VAL A 64 -25.60 -1.65 -12.15
CA VAL A 64 -25.81 -0.80 -10.98
C VAL A 64 -25.23 0.58 -11.28
N ARG A 65 -25.99 1.64 -10.99
CA ARG A 65 -25.58 3.04 -11.21
C ARG A 65 -24.52 3.49 -10.19
N LEU A 66 -23.36 2.85 -10.22
CA LEU A 66 -22.24 3.11 -9.30
C LEU A 66 -21.74 4.55 -9.41
N SER A 67 -21.94 5.23 -10.54
CA SER A 67 -21.62 6.64 -10.75
C SER A 67 -22.49 7.61 -9.94
N ASN A 68 -23.65 7.16 -9.47
CA ASN A 68 -24.44 7.91 -8.50
C ASN A 68 -23.79 7.80 -7.11
N GLU A 69 -23.41 8.92 -6.49
CA GLU A 69 -22.67 8.92 -5.22
C GLU A 69 -23.30 8.06 -4.11
N THR A 70 -24.61 8.15 -3.90
CA THR A 70 -25.28 7.40 -2.83
C THR A 70 -25.22 5.89 -3.09
N ILE A 71 -25.40 5.48 -4.34
CA ILE A 71 -25.32 4.08 -4.76
C ILE A 71 -23.85 3.62 -4.73
N GLY A 72 -22.95 4.39 -5.34
CA GLY A 72 -21.52 4.16 -5.38
C GLY A 72 -20.95 3.92 -3.99
N ARG A 73 -21.11 4.86 -3.06
CA ARG A 73 -20.57 4.72 -1.69
C ARG A 73 -21.10 3.48 -0.96
N LYS A 74 -22.34 3.06 -1.23
CA LYS A 74 -22.95 1.86 -0.65
C LYS A 74 -22.37 0.55 -1.23
N HIS A 75 -22.02 0.53 -2.51
CA HIS A 75 -21.68 -0.71 -3.22
C HIS A 75 -20.18 -0.87 -3.49
N LEU A 76 -19.44 0.23 -3.67
CA LEU A 76 -18.04 0.23 -4.10
C LEU A 76 -17.10 -0.42 -3.11
N LEU A 77 -17.32 -0.26 -1.80
CA LEU A 77 -16.48 -0.90 -0.78
C LEU A 77 -16.37 -2.41 -1.05
N ARG A 78 -17.51 -3.08 -1.20
CA ARG A 78 -17.53 -4.53 -1.44
C ARG A 78 -16.92 -4.90 -2.80
N ILE A 79 -17.25 -4.13 -3.84
CA ILE A 79 -16.77 -4.38 -5.21
C ILE A 79 -15.25 -4.26 -5.26
N ARG A 80 -14.69 -3.14 -4.77
CA ARG A 80 -13.26 -2.87 -4.79
C ARG A 80 -12.45 -3.79 -3.88
N GLN A 81 -13.03 -4.25 -2.76
CA GLN A 81 -12.42 -5.34 -1.99
C GLN A 81 -12.34 -6.65 -2.78
N GLN A 82 -13.39 -6.99 -3.55
CA GLN A 82 -13.37 -8.19 -4.39
C GLN A 82 -12.34 -8.09 -5.52
N GLU A 83 -12.20 -6.91 -6.12
CA GLU A 83 -11.17 -6.60 -7.12
C GLU A 83 -9.77 -6.74 -6.53
N LEU A 84 -9.52 -6.15 -5.36
CA LEU A 84 -8.24 -6.26 -4.65
C LEU A 84 -7.90 -7.69 -4.25
N PHE A 85 -8.89 -8.49 -3.82
CA PHE A 85 -8.67 -9.92 -3.61
C PHE A 85 -8.38 -10.65 -4.93
N GLY A 86 -8.97 -10.22 -6.04
CA GLY A 86 -8.68 -10.72 -7.38
C GLY A 86 -7.25 -10.45 -7.79
N SER A 87 -6.81 -9.18 -7.73
CA SER A 87 -5.44 -8.78 -8.05
C SER A 87 -4.43 -9.44 -7.13
N GLY A 88 -4.68 -9.46 -5.83
CA GLY A 88 -3.77 -10.07 -4.86
C GLY A 88 -3.62 -11.58 -5.01
N ARG A 89 -4.61 -12.32 -5.54
CA ARG A 89 -4.43 -13.74 -5.93
C ARG A 89 -3.41 -13.90 -7.06
N ILE A 90 -3.34 -12.95 -7.99
CA ILE A 90 -2.36 -12.94 -9.08
C ILE A 90 -0.98 -12.52 -8.54
N LEU A 91 -0.94 -11.49 -7.69
CA LEU A 91 0.30 -10.95 -7.15
C LEU A 91 0.93 -11.83 -6.05
N GLY A 92 0.15 -12.70 -5.41
CA GLY A 92 0.61 -13.56 -4.31
C GLY A 92 0.46 -12.94 -2.91
N THR A 93 -0.49 -12.02 -2.72
CA THR A 93 -0.81 -11.42 -1.42
C THR A 93 -1.47 -12.45 -0.50
N ARG A 94 -0.91 -12.63 0.71
CA ARG A 94 -1.31 -13.64 1.69
C ARG A 94 -2.40 -13.16 2.64
N LYS A 95 -2.24 -11.99 3.26
CA LYS A 95 -3.21 -11.39 4.19
C LYS A 95 -3.54 -9.95 3.81
N TYR A 96 -4.72 -9.51 4.21
CA TYR A 96 -5.24 -8.17 3.97
C TYR A 96 -5.71 -7.57 5.30
N PHE A 97 -5.34 -6.32 5.55
CA PHE A 97 -5.74 -5.52 6.69
C PHE A 97 -6.47 -4.29 6.17
N PHE A 98 -7.79 -4.24 6.34
CA PHE A 98 -8.61 -3.09 5.97
C PHE A 98 -8.81 -2.19 7.18
N TYR A 99 -8.49 -0.90 7.03
CA TYR A 99 -8.71 0.09 8.08
C TYR A 99 -10.00 0.91 7.88
N ASP A 100 -10.70 0.67 6.78
CA ASP A 100 -12.03 1.20 6.46
C ASP A 100 -12.18 2.72 6.72
N GLN A 101 -11.11 3.49 6.47
CA GLN A 101 -11.19 4.94 6.48
C GLN A 101 -12.00 5.41 5.28
N ILE A 102 -12.62 6.58 5.43
CA ILE A 102 -13.42 7.19 4.37
C ILE A 102 -12.49 7.54 3.21
N ASP A 103 -12.82 7.02 2.04
CA ASP A 103 -12.25 7.48 0.78
C ASP A 103 -12.95 8.78 0.33
N LEU A 104 -12.13 9.77 0.02
CA LEU A 104 -12.56 11.13 -0.31
C LEU A 104 -12.38 11.31 -1.80
N GLU A 105 -13.01 12.34 -2.33
CA GLU A 105 -12.74 12.74 -3.71
C GLU A 105 -11.26 13.10 -3.90
N TYR A 106 -10.78 12.96 -5.15
CA TYR A 106 -9.41 13.30 -5.49
C TYR A 106 -9.06 14.72 -5.03
N ASN A 107 -8.07 14.81 -4.14
CA ASN A 107 -7.50 16.03 -3.61
C ASN A 107 -6.01 15.80 -3.34
N ARG A 108 -5.19 16.84 -3.44
CA ARG A 108 -3.77 16.81 -3.06
C ARG A 108 -3.51 17.37 -1.66
N GLU A 109 -4.49 18.05 -1.08
CA GLU A 109 -4.40 18.65 0.25
C GLU A 109 -4.50 17.61 1.36
N VAL A 110 -3.35 17.24 1.91
CA VAL A 110 -3.21 16.31 3.04
C VAL A 110 -4.03 16.76 4.27
N ASN A 111 -4.10 18.07 4.52
CA ASN A 111 -4.88 18.60 5.65
C ASN A 111 -6.37 18.29 5.50
N THR A 112 -6.92 18.36 4.28
CA THR A 112 -8.31 17.98 4.03
C THR A 112 -8.55 16.49 4.29
N VAL A 113 -7.57 15.64 4.00
CA VAL A 113 -7.64 14.21 4.32
C VAL A 113 -7.66 14.02 5.84
N PHE A 114 -6.73 14.62 6.58
CA PHE A 114 -6.68 14.50 8.03
C PHE A 114 -7.93 15.03 8.74
N GLU A 115 -8.52 16.13 8.25
CA GLU A 115 -9.75 16.71 8.82
C GLU A 115 -10.96 15.81 8.63
N LYS A 116 -11.02 15.05 7.53
CA LYS A 116 -12.17 14.21 7.17
C LYS A 116 -11.98 12.73 7.48
N GLN A 117 -10.75 12.30 7.71
CA GLN A 117 -10.43 10.97 8.19
C GLN A 117 -11.09 10.76 9.56
N ARG A 118 -11.63 9.57 9.80
CA ARG A 118 -12.46 9.32 10.98
C ARG A 118 -11.67 9.47 12.27
N ASP A 119 -10.46 8.93 12.30
CA ASP A 119 -9.58 8.98 13.48
C ASP A 119 -8.12 8.69 13.10
N LYS A 120 -7.28 9.73 13.14
CA LYS A 120 -5.83 9.64 12.85
C LYS A 120 -5.12 8.71 13.84
N GLU A 121 -5.42 8.85 15.12
CA GLU A 121 -4.72 8.13 16.19
C GLU A 121 -5.07 6.64 16.13
N TRP A 122 -6.34 6.32 15.89
CA TRP A 122 -6.78 4.95 15.66
C TRP A 122 -6.06 4.29 14.49
N VAL A 123 -5.85 5.00 13.37
CA VAL A 123 -5.10 4.44 12.22
C VAL A 123 -3.64 4.17 12.57
N ILE A 124 -2.99 5.08 13.30
CA ILE A 124 -1.63 4.86 13.80
C ILE A 124 -1.58 3.62 14.71
N GLU A 125 -2.54 3.48 15.62
CA GLU A 125 -2.65 2.28 16.46
C GLU A 125 -2.86 1.00 15.63
N GLN A 126 -3.69 1.04 14.57
CA GLN A 126 -3.87 -0.11 13.69
C GLN A 126 -2.57 -0.46 12.97
N PHE A 127 -1.84 0.52 12.43
CA PHE A 127 -0.51 0.28 11.86
C PHE A 127 0.41 -0.39 12.88
N GLN A 128 0.47 0.14 14.10
CA GLN A 128 1.30 -0.45 15.14
C GLN A 128 0.91 -1.90 15.46
N ARG A 129 -0.40 -2.21 15.51
CA ARG A 129 -0.89 -3.58 15.73
C ARG A 129 -0.53 -4.49 14.57
N THR A 130 -0.69 -4.03 13.33
CA THR A 130 -0.32 -4.78 12.13
C THR A 130 1.19 -5.04 12.08
N ILE A 131 2.03 -4.03 12.29
CA ILE A 131 3.50 -4.18 12.31
C ILE A 131 3.94 -5.18 13.38
N LYS A 132 3.36 -5.11 14.59
CA LYS A 132 3.72 -5.99 15.72
C LYS A 132 3.25 -7.42 15.55
N ASN A 133 2.04 -7.62 15.01
CA ASN A 133 1.33 -8.91 15.14
C ASN A 133 0.90 -9.52 13.79
N GLY A 134 0.94 -8.77 12.69
CA GLY A 134 0.40 -9.19 11.39
C GLY A 134 1.10 -10.42 10.81
N ASN A 135 2.42 -10.50 11.02
CA ASN A 135 3.24 -11.66 10.65
C ASN A 135 3.69 -12.49 11.86
N GLY A 136 3.04 -12.35 13.02
CA GLY A 136 3.43 -13.06 14.24
C GLY A 136 4.74 -12.55 14.84
N ALA A 137 5.46 -13.42 15.55
CA ALA A 137 6.64 -13.04 16.34
C ALA A 137 7.83 -12.52 15.51
N ASP A 138 7.88 -12.88 14.22
CA ASP A 138 8.99 -12.53 13.33
C ASP A 138 8.89 -11.10 12.77
N GLY A 139 7.70 -10.48 12.86
CA GLY A 139 7.46 -9.13 12.33
C GLY A 139 7.59 -9.05 10.80
N TYR A 140 7.82 -7.86 10.25
CA TYR A 140 8.06 -7.66 8.82
C TYR A 140 9.51 -7.19 8.60
N ASP A 141 10.16 -7.71 7.56
CA ASP A 141 11.50 -7.26 7.15
C ASP A 141 11.43 -5.94 6.37
N LEU A 142 10.44 -5.84 5.48
CA LEU A 142 10.22 -4.68 4.63
C LEU A 142 8.81 -4.12 4.79
N MET A 143 8.71 -2.80 4.72
CA MET A 143 7.45 -2.08 4.50
C MET A 143 7.55 -1.32 3.19
N VAL A 144 6.60 -1.55 2.29
CA VAL A 144 6.54 -0.89 0.99
C VAL A 144 5.41 0.13 1.03
N ILE A 145 5.72 1.39 0.73
CA ILE A 145 4.75 2.49 0.73
C ILE A 145 4.77 3.24 -0.61
N ILE A 146 3.72 3.98 -0.92
CA ILE A 146 3.82 5.10 -1.86
C ILE A 146 4.53 6.25 -1.14
N ILE A 147 5.62 6.77 -1.70
CA ILE A 147 6.41 7.84 -1.08
C ILE A 147 5.53 9.10 -0.95
N PRO A 148 5.39 9.66 0.26
CA PRO A 148 4.66 10.90 0.47
C PRO A 148 5.19 12.03 -0.41
N SER A 149 4.31 12.65 -1.20
CA SER A 149 4.63 13.79 -2.06
C SER A 149 3.52 14.83 -2.03
N THR A 150 3.85 16.08 -2.31
CA THR A 150 2.85 17.15 -2.49
C THR A 150 2.19 17.10 -3.86
N ASN A 151 2.75 16.32 -4.80
CA ASN A 151 2.18 16.16 -6.14
C ASN A 151 1.32 14.89 -6.28
N SER A 152 1.38 13.98 -5.31
CA SER A 152 0.57 12.76 -5.27
C SER A 152 -0.83 13.04 -4.74
N HIS A 153 -1.72 12.06 -4.90
CA HIS A 153 -3.03 12.13 -4.25
C HIS A 153 -2.86 12.18 -2.71
N GLY A 154 -3.60 13.07 -2.05
CA GLY A 154 -3.50 13.34 -0.62
C GLY A 154 -3.70 12.10 0.26
N HIS A 155 -4.53 11.14 -0.16
CA HIS A 155 -4.68 9.85 0.54
C HIS A 155 -3.43 8.98 0.48
N HIS A 156 -2.67 9.02 -0.62
CA HIS A 156 -1.42 8.27 -0.77
C HIS A 156 -0.37 8.87 0.17
N THR A 157 -0.25 10.20 0.13
CA THR A 157 0.63 10.96 1.03
C THR A 157 0.28 10.74 2.49
N THR A 158 -1.01 10.77 2.83
CA THR A 158 -1.49 10.55 4.19
C THR A 158 -1.20 9.13 4.68
N SER A 159 -1.47 8.12 3.85
CA SER A 159 -1.22 6.72 4.19
C SER A 159 0.26 6.46 4.47
N GLY A 160 1.15 6.98 3.62
CA GLY A 160 2.60 6.89 3.83
C GLY A 160 3.06 7.62 5.10
N LEU A 161 2.56 8.84 5.36
CA LEU A 161 2.89 9.59 6.57
C LEU A 161 2.44 8.88 7.85
N LEU A 162 1.24 8.28 7.85
CA LEU A 162 0.71 7.56 9.01
C LEU A 162 1.49 6.26 9.28
N ALA A 163 1.91 5.56 8.23
CA ALA A 163 2.76 4.38 8.37
C ALA A 163 4.15 4.74 8.95
N LEU A 164 4.76 5.83 8.46
CA LEU A 164 6.04 6.33 8.97
C LEU A 164 5.95 6.80 10.43
N GLU A 165 4.89 7.53 10.79
CA GLU A 165 4.62 7.96 12.16
C GLU A 165 4.45 6.74 13.09
N ALA A 166 3.76 5.68 12.64
CA ALA A 166 3.62 4.46 13.42
C ALA A 166 4.99 3.80 13.68
N ILE A 167 5.88 3.73 12.68
CA ILE A 167 7.25 3.22 12.84
C ILE A 167 8.05 4.07 13.83
N ASP A 168 8.05 5.39 13.68
CA ASP A 168 8.79 6.30 14.55
C ASP A 168 8.33 6.16 16.02
N ARG A 169 7.02 6.06 16.26
CA ARG A 169 6.48 5.81 17.61
C ARG A 169 6.93 4.47 18.18
N LEU A 170 6.97 3.41 17.38
CA LEU A 170 7.46 2.10 17.83
C LEU A 170 8.95 2.13 18.15
N GLN A 171 9.76 2.83 17.36
CA GLN A 171 11.20 2.98 17.61
C GLN A 171 11.49 3.74 18.91
N ARG A 172 10.66 4.73 19.28
CA ARG A 172 10.78 5.48 20.55
C ARG A 172 10.40 4.63 21.76
N MET A 173 9.56 3.62 21.58
CA MET A 173 9.19 2.66 22.62
C MET A 173 10.33 1.66 22.87
N LYS A 174 11.40 2.10 23.54
CA LYS A 174 12.64 1.35 23.86
C LYS A 174 12.44 -0.01 24.56
N SER A 175 11.23 -0.34 25.00
CA SER A 175 10.93 -1.49 25.86
C SER A 175 10.48 -2.75 25.13
N VAL A 176 10.32 -2.73 23.80
CA VAL A 176 9.74 -3.86 23.08
C VAL A 176 10.73 -4.37 22.03
N ASN A 177 11.00 -5.68 22.07
CA ASN A 177 11.82 -6.40 21.11
C ASN A 177 11.02 -6.58 19.79
N ILE A 178 10.65 -5.46 19.15
CA ILE A 178 9.85 -5.41 17.92
C ILE A 178 10.81 -5.32 16.75
N SER A 179 10.66 -6.22 15.77
CA SER A 179 11.29 -6.05 14.47
C SER A 179 10.66 -4.85 13.75
N ILE A 180 11.44 -3.80 13.55
CA ILE A 180 11.01 -2.62 12.81
C ILE A 180 11.38 -2.82 11.34
N PRO A 181 10.39 -2.85 10.42
CA PRO A 181 10.69 -3.08 9.01
C PRO A 181 11.51 -1.94 8.42
N THR A 182 12.39 -2.28 7.47
CA THR A 182 13.01 -1.28 6.61
C THR A 182 11.97 -0.76 5.62
N VAL A 183 11.81 0.57 5.56
CA VAL A 183 10.85 1.18 4.64
C VAL A 183 11.50 1.41 3.28
N ILE A 184 10.86 0.89 2.24
CA ILE A 184 11.13 1.24 0.84
C ILE A 184 9.88 1.87 0.24
N GLY A 185 10.06 2.72 -0.76
CA GLY A 185 8.92 3.41 -1.36
C GLY A 185 9.03 3.54 -2.86
N GLU A 186 7.87 3.51 -3.50
CA GLU A 186 7.73 3.85 -4.91
C GLU A 186 7.20 5.27 -5.06
N SER A 187 7.62 5.92 -6.14
CA SER A 187 7.17 7.25 -6.51
C SER A 187 6.17 7.15 -7.66
N GLU A 188 5.02 7.82 -7.55
CA GLU A 188 4.00 7.88 -8.61
C GLU A 188 4.44 8.63 -9.88
N PHE A 189 5.62 9.26 -9.86
CA PHE A 189 6.08 10.02 -11.00
C PHE A 189 6.47 9.09 -12.16
N ILE A 190 5.71 9.20 -13.24
CA ILE A 190 6.21 8.91 -14.58
C ILE A 190 7.41 9.84 -14.80
N LEU A 191 8.58 9.25 -15.03
CA LEU A 191 9.75 9.99 -15.45
C LEU A 191 9.39 10.85 -16.68
N THR A 192 9.31 12.17 -16.51
CA THR A 192 8.98 13.10 -17.60
C THR A 192 10.02 13.07 -18.73
N LYS A 193 11.19 12.50 -18.43
CA LYS A 193 12.21 12.05 -19.37
C LYS A 193 12.75 10.72 -18.88
N SER A 194 12.86 9.73 -19.76
CA SER A 194 13.62 8.51 -19.46
C SER A 194 14.99 8.90 -18.89
N PRO A 195 15.50 8.18 -17.86
CA PRO A 195 16.85 8.44 -17.39
C PRO A 195 17.78 8.17 -18.57
N THR A 196 18.56 9.16 -18.96
CA THR A 196 19.63 8.95 -19.92
C THR A 196 20.73 8.18 -19.20
N TYR A 197 20.77 6.87 -19.38
CA TYR A 197 21.93 6.07 -19.03
C TYR A 197 23.03 6.45 -20.01
N ALA A 198 24.11 7.08 -19.52
CA ALA A 198 25.34 7.16 -20.29
C ALA A 198 25.90 5.73 -20.34
N GLU A 199 25.97 5.14 -21.54
CA GLU A 199 26.56 3.80 -21.77
C GLU A 199 28.02 3.67 -21.28
N ASN A 200 28.65 4.80 -20.93
CA ASN A 200 30.07 4.89 -20.55
C ASN A 200 30.39 4.33 -19.14
N GLY A 201 29.42 3.81 -18.40
CA GLY A 201 29.62 3.33 -17.02
C GLY A 201 30.04 1.86 -16.86
N LEU A 202 30.02 1.04 -17.92
CA LEU A 202 30.30 -0.40 -17.82
C LEU A 202 31.59 -0.87 -18.52
N ASN A 203 32.31 0.01 -19.22
CA ASN A 203 33.48 -0.37 -20.03
C ASN A 203 34.81 0.28 -19.62
N SER A 204 34.86 1.01 -18.51
CA SER A 204 36.13 1.60 -18.03
C SER A 204 36.63 0.81 -16.82
N PRO A 205 37.75 0.08 -16.92
CA PRO A 205 38.42 -0.44 -15.73
C PRO A 205 38.88 0.74 -14.87
N PRO A 206 38.95 0.58 -13.54
CA PRO A 206 39.49 1.61 -12.67
C PRO A 206 40.97 1.86 -12.98
N GLU A 207 41.35 3.13 -13.13
CA GLU A 207 42.73 3.60 -12.97
C GLU A 207 43.09 3.68 -11.47
#